data_AF-A0A1E7WID5-F1
#
_entry.id   AF-A0A1E7WID5-F1
#
_cell.length_a   1.000
_cell.length_b   1.000
_cell.length_c   1.000
_cell.angle_alpha   90.00
_cell.angle_beta   90.00
_cell.angle_gamma   90.00
#
_symmetry.space_group_name_H-M   'P 1'
#
loop_
_entity.id
_entity.type
_entity.pdbx_description
1 polymer ?
#
loop_
_entity_poly.entity_id
_entity_poly.type
_entity_poly.pdbx_seq_one_letter_code
_entity_poly.pdbx_strand_id
1 'polypeptide(L)'
;MTLIVKLDYYDNSQKKLLLNSQPYVDAGTSSKVAAYQAVQRIRMADFYSYFLIHRQDLPDFQTYSDRLQRKVAAIEWLRGAVSTTSGNVRLVKAGYSDRRLSETIGEAIGLSVVSRLHDLTDADWTKLDELSGEDKADSFDFEVASDGVRIIQVEAKGSFVVDSNKKPSKVSNLKKNIVDKKISISAIVNYPYPASVRYGTIAAVDAVNGAKCWILDPDAVNLDISPQTLRIAKRLGFIAKLISLIAPNATLPKVIYSRIGEILERGSSSFDGKILEQKNGYHFSTSNYVERYLSNKKIYLKDIDVIGKVYSSSEGIYSFIGMRGDLARRAISQNFDDILSMNFSNYENSMSHEFQFEEKISGSVAGATKKINLNFSVSSGGFAFGTSE
;
A
#
# COMPACT_ATOMS: atom_id res chain seq x y z
N MET A 1 14.80 6.09 4.22
CA MET A 1 15.18 4.76 4.77
C MET A 1 14.63 3.62 3.90
N THR A 2 15.42 2.56 3.69
CA THR A 2 15.04 1.39 2.86
C THR A 2 15.19 0.09 3.63
N LEU A 3 14.44 -0.94 3.23
CA LEU A 3 14.55 -2.30 3.76
C LEU A 3 15.18 -3.24 2.73
N ILE A 4 16.07 -4.10 3.18
CA ILE A 4 16.73 -5.15 2.40
C ILE A 4 15.76 -6.32 2.26
N VAL A 5 15.43 -6.65 1.02
CA VAL A 5 14.64 -7.83 0.66
C VAL A 5 15.31 -8.49 -0.54
N LYS A 6 15.76 -9.73 -0.36
CA LYS A 6 16.37 -10.50 -1.44
C LYS A 6 15.28 -10.98 -2.39
N LEU A 7 15.45 -10.77 -3.70
CA LEU A 7 14.54 -11.29 -4.73
C LEU A 7 15.21 -12.42 -5.49
N ASP A 8 14.52 -13.55 -5.62
CA ASP A 8 14.94 -14.66 -6.47
C ASP A 8 13.76 -15.22 -7.27
N TYR A 9 14.06 -15.91 -8.37
CA TYR A 9 13.08 -16.80 -8.99
C TYR A 9 12.78 -17.97 -8.05
N TYR A 10 11.53 -18.43 -8.02
CA TYR A 10 11.18 -19.58 -7.17
C TYR A 10 11.97 -20.85 -7.56
N ASP A 11 12.04 -21.16 -8.84
CA ASP A 11 12.84 -22.26 -9.38
C ASP A 11 13.26 -21.95 -10.84
N ASN A 12 14.06 -22.84 -11.45
CA ASN A 12 14.51 -22.67 -12.83
C ASN A 12 13.36 -22.72 -13.85
N SER A 13 12.25 -23.38 -13.54
CA SER A 13 11.08 -23.41 -14.42
C SER A 13 10.40 -22.05 -14.45
N GLN A 14 10.13 -21.47 -13.27
CA GLN A 14 9.58 -20.12 -13.13
C GLN A 14 10.52 -19.05 -13.71
N LYS A 15 11.84 -19.23 -13.55
CA LYS A 15 12.84 -18.37 -14.20
C LYS A 15 12.68 -18.39 -15.72
N LYS A 16 12.59 -19.57 -16.34
CA LYS A 16 12.44 -19.67 -17.81
C LYS A 16 11.15 -18.99 -18.28
N LEU A 17 10.04 -19.19 -17.58
CA LEU A 17 8.76 -18.58 -17.91
C LEU A 17 8.82 -17.05 -17.84
N LEU A 18 9.27 -16.48 -16.72
CA LEU A 18 9.37 -15.03 -16.52
C LEU A 18 10.40 -14.34 -17.43
N LEU A 19 11.36 -15.09 -17.99
CA LEU A 19 12.38 -14.56 -18.88
C LEU A 19 12.03 -14.69 -20.36
N ASN A 20 11.31 -15.74 -20.75
CA ASN A 20 11.22 -16.16 -22.14
C ASN A 20 9.78 -16.25 -22.67
N SER A 21 8.76 -16.16 -21.81
CA SER A 21 7.37 -16.29 -22.22
C SER A 21 6.66 -14.94 -22.29
N GLN A 22 5.74 -14.80 -23.24
CA GLN A 22 4.78 -13.70 -23.19
C GLN A 22 3.79 -13.91 -22.03
N PRO A 23 3.32 -12.83 -21.36
CA PRO A 23 3.57 -11.41 -21.65
C PRO A 23 4.83 -10.80 -20.99
N TYR A 24 5.67 -11.60 -20.32
CA TYR A 24 6.76 -11.10 -19.47
C TYR A 24 7.94 -10.50 -20.23
N VAL A 25 8.16 -10.98 -21.46
CA VAL A 25 9.14 -10.41 -22.38
C VAL A 25 8.76 -8.96 -22.70
N ASP A 26 7.51 -8.72 -23.12
CA ASP A 26 7.00 -7.38 -23.44
C ASP A 26 6.95 -6.47 -22.20
N ALA A 27 6.78 -7.05 -21.02
CA ALA A 27 6.84 -6.33 -19.76
C ALA A 27 8.26 -5.96 -19.29
N GLY A 28 9.30 -6.45 -19.97
CA GLY A 28 10.70 -6.22 -19.59
C GLY A 28 11.08 -6.86 -18.26
N THR A 29 10.44 -7.98 -17.89
CA THR A 29 10.55 -8.58 -16.56
C THR A 29 11.99 -8.96 -16.21
N SER A 30 12.75 -9.49 -17.18
CA SER A 30 14.16 -9.86 -17.03
C SER A 30 15.04 -8.71 -16.53
N SER A 31 15.01 -7.56 -17.23
CA SER A 31 15.84 -6.41 -16.89
C SER A 31 15.39 -5.78 -15.57
N LYS A 32 14.08 -5.74 -15.31
CA LYS A 32 13.52 -5.26 -14.03
C LYS A 32 13.97 -6.11 -12.86
N VAL A 33 13.91 -7.44 -12.96
CA VAL A 33 14.38 -8.35 -11.91
C VAL A 33 15.89 -8.21 -11.69
N ALA A 34 16.69 -8.16 -12.77
CA ALA A 34 18.14 -7.97 -12.67
C ALA A 34 18.50 -6.64 -11.99
N ALA A 35 17.84 -5.54 -12.37
CA ALA A 35 18.02 -4.23 -11.74
C ALA A 35 17.63 -4.25 -10.27
N TYR A 36 16.55 -4.93 -9.90
CA TYR A 36 16.18 -5.12 -8.50
C TYR A 36 17.24 -5.93 -7.76
N GLN A 37 17.69 -7.06 -8.31
CA GLN A 37 18.67 -7.95 -7.68
C GLN A 37 20.03 -7.30 -7.43
N ALA A 38 20.37 -6.24 -8.17
CA ALA A 38 21.57 -5.45 -7.94
C ALA A 38 21.49 -4.57 -6.68
N VAL A 39 20.28 -4.13 -6.28
CA VAL A 39 20.08 -3.19 -5.16
C VAL A 39 19.43 -3.87 -3.95
N GLN A 40 18.49 -4.79 -4.17
CA GLN A 40 17.77 -5.61 -3.19
C GLN A 40 17.08 -4.80 -2.08
N ARG A 41 16.45 -3.69 -2.46
CA ARG A 41 15.83 -2.76 -1.51
C ARG A 41 14.41 -2.39 -1.89
N ILE A 42 13.56 -2.32 -0.87
CA ILE A 42 12.23 -1.70 -0.90
C ILE A 42 12.21 -0.44 -0.04
N ARG A 43 11.23 0.45 -0.28
CA ARG A 43 11.04 1.64 0.56
C ARG A 43 10.34 1.22 1.85
N MET A 44 10.86 1.64 3.00
CA MET A 44 10.30 1.27 4.31
C MET A 44 8.89 1.85 4.52
N ALA A 45 8.68 3.11 4.09
CA ALA A 45 7.39 3.76 4.22
C ALA A 45 6.30 3.09 3.36
N ASP A 46 6.65 2.62 2.16
CA ASP A 46 5.74 1.84 1.30
C ASP A 46 5.37 0.51 1.95
N PHE A 47 6.35 -0.20 2.52
CA PHE A 47 6.09 -1.42 3.30
C PHE A 47 5.08 -1.18 4.43
N TYR A 48 5.25 -0.11 5.21
CA TYR A 48 4.28 0.24 6.26
C TYR A 48 2.93 0.65 5.70
N SER A 49 2.90 1.37 4.58
CA SER A 49 1.65 1.74 3.91
C SER A 49 0.87 0.51 3.44
N TYR A 50 1.53 -0.42 2.76
CA TYR A 50 0.94 -1.70 2.36
C TYR A 50 0.43 -2.48 3.57
N PHE A 51 1.22 -2.54 4.65
CA PHE A 51 0.81 -3.24 5.86
C PHE A 51 -0.38 -2.58 6.58
N LEU A 52 -0.47 -1.24 6.64
CA LEU A 52 -1.45 -0.52 7.47
C LEU A 52 -2.71 -0.10 6.70
N ILE A 53 -2.57 0.40 5.48
CA ILE A 53 -3.68 0.97 4.71
C ILE A 53 -4.48 -0.12 3.99
N HIS A 54 -3.82 -1.14 3.45
CA HIS A 54 -4.52 -2.21 2.73
C HIS A 54 -5.27 -3.17 3.66
N ARG A 55 -5.08 -3.06 4.98
CA ARG A 55 -5.91 -3.73 6.00
C ARG A 55 -7.22 -3.02 6.32
N GLN A 56 -7.46 -1.82 5.77
CA GLN A 56 -8.66 -1.02 6.05
C GLN A 56 -9.95 -1.62 5.47
N ASP A 57 -9.84 -2.54 4.51
CA ASP A 57 -10.97 -3.19 3.85
C ASP A 57 -11.44 -4.46 4.61
N LEU A 58 -10.88 -4.74 5.80
CA LEU A 58 -11.33 -5.83 6.67
C LEU A 58 -12.64 -5.45 7.41
N PRO A 59 -13.56 -6.41 7.67
CA PRO A 59 -14.82 -6.16 8.42
C PRO A 59 -14.60 -5.50 9.80
N ASP A 60 -13.44 -5.74 10.38
CA ASP A 60 -12.98 -5.18 11.65
C ASP A 60 -12.52 -3.71 11.58
N PHE A 61 -12.50 -3.08 10.40
CA PHE A 61 -11.96 -1.73 10.12
C PHE A 61 -12.99 -0.81 9.44
N GLN A 62 -14.28 -1.16 9.52
CA GLN A 62 -15.34 -0.50 8.75
C GLN A 62 -15.58 0.95 9.20
N THR A 63 -15.53 1.24 10.50
CA THR A 63 -15.75 2.60 11.00
C THR A 63 -14.46 3.37 11.24
N TYR A 64 -14.56 4.70 11.34
CA TYR A 64 -13.43 5.52 11.78
C TYR A 64 -12.93 5.13 13.18
N SER A 65 -13.84 4.75 14.09
CA SER A 65 -13.50 4.33 15.45
C SER A 65 -12.69 3.04 15.44
N ASP A 66 -13.12 2.05 14.66
CA ASP A 66 -12.42 0.76 14.54
C ASP A 66 -11.03 0.96 13.94
N ARG A 67 -10.94 1.80 12.90
CA ARG A 67 -9.67 2.19 12.29
C ARG A 67 -8.76 2.91 13.28
N LEU A 68 -9.29 3.68 14.21
CA LEU A 68 -8.48 4.36 15.22
C LEU A 68 -7.89 3.39 16.24
N GLN A 69 -8.74 2.50 16.77
CA GLN A 69 -8.35 1.54 17.81
C GLN A 69 -7.36 0.50 17.31
N ARG A 70 -7.52 0.02 16.06
CA ARG A 70 -6.71 -1.08 15.52
C ARG A 70 -5.42 -0.64 14.86
N LYS A 71 -5.21 0.64 14.55
CA LYS A 71 -3.95 1.12 13.96
C LYS A 71 -2.77 1.07 14.91
N VAL A 72 -3.00 1.50 16.15
CA VAL A 72 -2.01 1.38 17.22
C VAL A 72 -1.70 -0.10 17.45
N ALA A 73 -2.74 -0.94 17.53
CA ALA A 73 -2.56 -2.39 17.62
C ALA A 73 -1.79 -2.98 16.42
N ALA A 74 -2.02 -2.50 15.19
CA ALA A 74 -1.30 -2.98 14.01
C ALA A 74 0.19 -2.66 14.05
N ILE A 75 0.56 -1.49 14.55
CA ILE A 75 1.96 -1.10 14.76
C ILE A 75 2.59 -2.01 15.82
N GLU A 76 1.89 -2.26 16.92
CA GLU A 76 2.35 -3.19 17.96
C GLU A 76 2.47 -4.62 17.45
N TRP A 77 1.54 -5.09 16.61
CA TRP A 77 1.65 -6.42 15.99
C TRP A 77 2.91 -6.50 15.13
N LEU A 78 3.18 -5.46 14.34
CA LEU A 78 4.36 -5.43 13.49
C LEU A 78 5.65 -5.38 14.33
N ARG A 79 5.74 -4.52 15.34
CA ARG A 79 6.90 -4.44 16.26
C ARG A 79 7.08 -5.74 17.05
N GLY A 80 5.99 -6.37 17.47
CA GLY A 80 5.99 -7.62 18.22
C GLY A 80 6.36 -8.84 17.39
N ALA A 81 6.36 -8.75 16.07
CA ALA A 81 6.70 -9.85 15.18
C ALA A 81 8.00 -9.65 14.39
N VAL A 82 8.24 -8.43 13.89
CA VAL A 82 9.41 -8.12 13.07
C VAL A 82 10.19 -6.90 13.58
N SER A 83 11.50 -7.03 13.57
CA SER A 83 12.46 -5.93 13.67
C SER A 83 12.82 -5.46 12.26
N THR A 84 12.88 -4.14 12.06
CA THR A 84 13.39 -3.48 10.86
C THR A 84 14.79 -2.86 11.05
N THR A 85 15.47 -3.19 12.16
CA THR A 85 16.75 -2.61 12.55
C THR A 85 17.83 -2.86 11.50
N SER A 86 18.68 -1.86 11.26
CA SER A 86 19.72 -1.89 10.22
C SER A 86 19.16 -2.18 8.82
N GLY A 87 17.90 -1.82 8.57
CA GLY A 87 17.23 -2.00 7.29
C GLY A 87 16.90 -3.45 6.95
N ASN A 88 16.96 -4.42 7.86
CA ASN A 88 16.57 -5.79 7.57
C ASN A 88 15.19 -6.07 8.17
N VAL A 89 14.32 -6.78 7.46
CA VAL A 89 13.08 -7.31 8.04
C VAL A 89 13.38 -8.69 8.61
N ARG A 90 13.40 -8.82 9.94
CA ARG A 90 13.68 -10.08 10.66
C ARG A 90 12.62 -10.35 11.70
N LEU A 91 12.36 -11.61 11.99
CA LEU A 91 11.55 -11.96 13.16
C LEU A 91 12.24 -11.50 14.44
N VAL A 92 11.48 -10.95 15.38
CA VAL A 92 12.02 -10.58 16.71
C VAL A 92 12.49 -11.79 17.50
N LYS A 93 11.91 -12.96 17.23
CA LYS A 93 12.22 -14.22 17.90
C LYS A 93 12.15 -15.38 16.91
N ALA A 94 13.16 -16.26 16.96
CA ALA A 94 13.14 -17.51 16.21
C ALA A 94 11.93 -18.37 16.62
N GLY A 95 11.25 -18.95 15.63
CA GLY A 95 10.06 -19.77 15.87
C GLY A 95 8.76 -18.98 16.13
N TYR A 96 8.78 -17.65 16.05
CA TYR A 96 7.54 -16.86 16.06
C TYR A 96 6.61 -17.32 14.91
N SER A 97 5.34 -17.54 15.23
CA SER A 97 4.36 -18.06 14.28
C SER A 97 3.01 -17.41 14.53
N ASP A 98 2.62 -16.52 13.65
CA ASP A 98 1.24 -16.02 13.52
C ASP A 98 0.90 -16.06 12.03
N ARG A 99 -0.12 -16.84 11.67
CA ARG A 99 -0.48 -17.07 10.27
C ARG A 99 -0.91 -15.76 9.61
N ARG A 100 -1.86 -15.04 10.23
CA ARG A 100 -2.47 -13.83 9.67
C ARG A 100 -1.43 -12.71 9.55
N LEU A 101 -0.53 -12.62 10.51
CA LEU A 101 0.53 -11.62 10.48
C LEU A 101 1.60 -11.97 9.45
N SER A 102 1.96 -13.26 9.33
CA SER A 102 2.90 -13.70 8.30
C SER A 102 2.38 -13.47 6.89
N GLU A 103 1.08 -13.69 6.66
CA GLU A 103 0.40 -13.41 5.38
C GLU A 103 0.50 -11.93 5.05
N THR A 104 0.05 -11.04 5.94
CA THR A 104 0.04 -9.59 5.65
C THR A 104 1.43 -8.96 5.56
N ILE A 105 2.40 -9.42 6.35
CA ILE A 105 3.80 -8.96 6.19
C ILE A 105 4.35 -9.44 4.85
N GLY A 106 4.04 -10.67 4.44
CA GLY A 106 4.46 -11.17 3.14
C GLY A 106 3.78 -10.47 1.98
N GLU A 107 2.52 -10.11 2.12
CA GLU A 107 1.79 -9.26 1.17
C GLU A 107 2.47 -7.91 1.01
N ALA A 108 2.74 -7.21 2.12
CA ALA A 108 3.42 -5.93 2.09
C ALA A 108 4.81 -6.01 1.44
N ILE A 109 5.57 -7.09 1.69
CA ILE A 109 6.85 -7.35 1.02
C ILE A 109 6.64 -7.60 -0.48
N GLY A 110 5.74 -8.49 -0.86
CA GLY A 110 5.46 -8.88 -2.25
C GLY A 110 5.05 -7.69 -3.12
N LEU A 111 4.11 -6.86 -2.62
CA LEU A 111 3.68 -5.63 -3.28
C LEU A 111 4.83 -4.64 -3.39
N SER A 112 5.61 -4.44 -2.33
CA SER A 112 6.78 -3.56 -2.38
C SER A 112 7.82 -4.00 -3.42
N VAL A 113 8.03 -5.31 -3.58
CA VAL A 113 8.94 -5.84 -4.61
C VAL A 113 8.37 -5.54 -6.00
N VAL A 114 7.11 -5.90 -6.27
CA VAL A 114 6.51 -5.70 -7.60
C VAL A 114 6.41 -4.22 -7.94
N SER A 115 6.13 -3.35 -6.97
CA SER A 115 6.19 -1.90 -7.13
C SER A 115 7.54 -1.41 -7.61
N ARG A 116 8.63 -1.95 -7.05
CA ARG A 116 9.98 -1.61 -7.52
C ARG A 116 10.28 -2.11 -8.93
N LEU A 117 9.67 -3.22 -9.35
CA LEU A 117 9.82 -3.73 -10.72
C LEU A 117 9.10 -2.86 -11.75
N HIS A 118 7.97 -2.25 -11.38
CA HIS A 118 7.10 -1.52 -12.33
C HIS A 118 6.97 -0.02 -12.05
N ASP A 119 7.84 0.53 -11.20
CA ASP A 119 7.79 1.93 -10.74
C ASP A 119 6.39 2.35 -10.27
N LEU A 120 5.78 1.47 -9.47
CA LEU A 120 4.51 1.73 -8.80
C LEU A 120 4.76 2.32 -7.42
N THR A 121 3.73 3.02 -6.95
CA THR A 121 3.60 3.52 -5.58
C THR A 121 2.58 2.71 -4.80
N ASP A 122 2.48 2.94 -3.50
CA ASP A 122 1.37 2.42 -2.69
C ASP A 122 0.00 2.91 -3.16
N ALA A 123 -0.07 4.10 -3.76
CA ALA A 123 -1.29 4.64 -4.34
C ALA A 123 -1.78 3.93 -5.61
N ASP A 124 -0.96 3.07 -6.21
CA ASP A 124 -1.30 2.37 -7.45
C ASP A 124 -2.03 1.04 -7.21
N TRP A 125 -2.08 0.53 -5.98
CA TRP A 125 -2.64 -0.78 -5.65
C TRP A 125 -4.08 -0.68 -5.13
N THR A 126 -4.89 -1.69 -5.41
CA THR A 126 -6.24 -1.84 -4.85
C THR A 126 -6.55 -3.33 -4.73
N LYS A 127 -7.04 -3.73 -3.55
CA LYS A 127 -7.52 -5.08 -3.31
C LYS A 127 -8.74 -5.36 -4.18
N LEU A 128 -8.79 -6.55 -4.78
CA LEU A 128 -10.00 -7.01 -5.45
C LEU A 128 -11.07 -7.39 -4.42
N ASP A 129 -12.31 -7.02 -4.70
CA ASP A 129 -13.45 -7.46 -3.90
C ASP A 129 -13.57 -8.99 -3.94
N GLU A 130 -13.80 -9.61 -2.78
CA GLU A 130 -14.08 -11.04 -2.71
C GLU A 130 -15.48 -11.30 -3.28
N LEU A 131 -15.57 -12.06 -4.39
CA LEU A 131 -16.87 -12.44 -4.95
C LEU A 131 -17.59 -13.41 -4.00
N SER A 132 -18.82 -13.05 -3.61
CA SER A 132 -19.71 -13.85 -2.75
C SER A 132 -20.92 -14.36 -3.53
N GLY A 133 -21.35 -15.62 -3.29
CA GLY A 133 -22.56 -16.20 -3.88
C GLY A 133 -22.34 -17.60 -4.47
N GLU A 134 -23.40 -18.18 -5.05
CA GLU A 134 -23.38 -19.52 -5.67
C GLU A 134 -22.55 -19.57 -6.97
N ASP A 135 -22.36 -18.44 -7.66
CA ASP A 135 -21.51 -18.29 -8.87
C ASP A 135 -20.07 -17.85 -8.52
N LYS A 136 -19.50 -18.34 -7.42
CA LYS A 136 -18.16 -17.97 -6.99
C LYS A 136 -17.12 -18.43 -8.01
N ALA A 137 -16.68 -17.51 -8.87
CA ALA A 137 -15.43 -17.65 -9.58
C ALA A 137 -14.27 -17.61 -8.57
N ASP A 138 -13.36 -18.58 -8.68
CA ASP A 138 -12.05 -18.46 -8.02
C ASP A 138 -11.43 -17.14 -8.50
N SER A 139 -11.19 -16.23 -7.56
CA SER A 139 -10.50 -14.97 -7.79
C SER A 139 -9.24 -14.99 -6.96
N PHE A 140 -8.10 -14.67 -7.58
CA PHE A 140 -6.87 -14.42 -6.83
C PHE A 140 -7.14 -13.42 -5.71
N ASP A 141 -6.45 -13.54 -4.57
CA ASP A 141 -6.60 -12.61 -3.44
C ASP A 141 -5.82 -11.31 -3.74
N PHE A 142 -5.78 -10.93 -5.03
CA PHE A 142 -4.82 -10.01 -5.59
C PHE A 142 -5.10 -8.56 -5.17
N GLU A 143 -4.01 -7.81 -5.14
CA GLU A 143 -4.02 -6.39 -5.43
C GLU A 143 -3.81 -6.20 -6.95
N VAL A 144 -4.58 -5.31 -7.56
CA VAL A 144 -4.37 -4.90 -8.95
C VAL A 144 -3.72 -3.53 -8.94
N ALA A 145 -2.73 -3.32 -9.78
CA ALA A 145 -2.12 -2.03 -10.07
C ALA A 145 -2.12 -1.70 -11.57
N SER A 146 -1.76 -0.46 -11.88
CA SER A 146 -1.44 -0.04 -13.24
C SER A 146 -0.20 0.84 -13.23
N ASP A 147 0.74 0.56 -14.12
CA ASP A 147 1.92 1.43 -14.35
C ASP A 147 1.61 2.54 -15.38
N GLY A 148 0.35 2.64 -15.84
CA GLY A 148 -0.08 3.58 -16.89
C GLY A 148 0.10 3.04 -18.31
N VAL A 149 0.78 1.90 -18.47
CA VAL A 149 0.97 1.19 -19.75
C VAL A 149 0.38 -0.23 -19.69
N ARG A 150 0.38 -0.84 -18.51
CA ARG A 150 0.01 -2.23 -18.23
C ARG A 150 -0.82 -2.31 -16.97
N ILE A 151 -1.70 -3.30 -16.95
CA ILE A 151 -2.41 -3.71 -15.74
C ILE A 151 -1.65 -4.87 -15.11
N ILE A 152 -1.31 -4.74 -13.83
CA ILE A 152 -0.47 -5.69 -13.10
C ILE A 152 -1.31 -6.30 -11.98
N GLN A 153 -1.31 -7.62 -11.84
CA GLN A 153 -1.95 -8.31 -10.72
C GLN A 153 -0.93 -9.10 -9.90
N VAL A 154 -1.08 -9.15 -8.57
CA VAL A 154 -0.09 -9.79 -7.69
C VAL A 154 -0.72 -10.61 -6.58
N GLU A 155 -0.34 -11.91 -6.50
CA GLU A 155 -0.76 -12.85 -5.44
C GLU A 155 0.42 -12.90 -4.53
N ALA A 156 0.34 -12.12 -3.47
CA ALA A 156 1.38 -12.10 -2.48
C ALA A 156 1.01 -13.03 -1.34
N LYS A 157 1.93 -13.95 -1.03
CA LYS A 157 1.83 -14.86 0.10
C LYS A 157 3.03 -14.66 1.00
N GLY A 158 2.84 -14.93 2.29
CA GLY A 158 3.86 -14.76 3.31
C GLY A 158 3.97 -15.95 4.24
N SER A 159 5.18 -16.20 4.72
CA SER A 159 5.39 -17.19 5.78
C SER A 159 6.57 -16.82 6.68
N PHE A 160 6.40 -17.09 7.97
CA PHE A 160 7.52 -17.11 8.91
C PHE A 160 8.17 -18.48 8.90
N VAL A 161 9.49 -18.49 8.71
CA VAL A 161 10.28 -19.71 8.52
C VAL A 161 11.51 -19.71 9.43
N VAL A 162 12.11 -20.88 9.60
CA VAL A 162 13.36 -21.02 10.34
C VAL A 162 14.55 -20.46 9.55
N ASP A 163 14.54 -20.62 8.23
CA ASP A 163 15.59 -20.18 7.31
C ASP A 163 14.95 -19.71 5.99
N SER A 164 15.01 -18.41 5.73
CA SER A 164 14.42 -17.75 4.56
C SER A 164 15.19 -18.02 3.28
N ASN A 165 16.40 -18.61 3.34
CA ASN A 165 17.11 -19.06 2.15
C ASN A 165 16.61 -20.43 1.66
N LYS A 166 15.87 -21.16 2.50
CA LYS A 166 15.31 -22.49 2.19
C LYS A 166 13.83 -22.40 1.82
N LYS A 167 13.34 -23.42 1.14
CA LYS A 167 11.93 -23.56 0.75
C LYS A 167 11.29 -24.71 1.53
N PRO A 168 10.96 -24.53 2.83
CA PRO A 168 10.30 -25.56 3.61
C PRO A 168 8.92 -25.89 3.04
N SER A 169 8.30 -26.97 3.52
CA SER A 169 6.98 -27.43 3.06
C SER A 169 5.92 -26.33 3.02
N LYS A 170 5.91 -25.41 4.00
CA LYS A 170 5.04 -24.22 4.00
C LYS A 170 5.20 -23.37 2.74
N VAL A 171 6.44 -23.05 2.34
CA VAL A 171 6.74 -22.26 1.14
C VAL A 171 6.32 -23.01 -0.13
N SER A 172 6.59 -24.32 -0.19
CA SER A 172 6.17 -25.17 -1.31
C SER A 172 4.64 -25.27 -1.44
N ASN A 173 3.92 -25.31 -0.32
CA ASN A 173 2.46 -25.29 -0.31
C ASN A 173 1.91 -23.95 -0.79
N LEU A 174 2.53 -22.82 -0.40
CA LEU A 174 2.16 -21.51 -0.95
C LEU A 174 2.36 -21.45 -2.46
N LYS A 175 3.47 -22.00 -2.98
CA LYS A 175 3.69 -22.12 -4.44
C LYS A 175 2.58 -22.91 -5.11
N LYS A 176 2.22 -24.07 -4.54
CA LYS A 176 1.12 -24.90 -5.06
C LYS A 176 -0.19 -24.11 -5.07
N ASN A 177 -0.54 -23.42 -3.99
CA ASN A 177 -1.78 -22.63 -3.92
C ASN A 177 -1.84 -21.55 -5.02
N ILE A 178 -0.73 -20.85 -5.27
CA ILE A 178 -0.66 -19.84 -6.35
C ILE A 178 -0.88 -20.51 -7.72
N VAL A 179 -0.27 -21.66 -7.96
CA VAL A 179 -0.38 -22.41 -9.23
C VAL A 179 -1.76 -23.01 -9.42
N ASP A 180 -2.35 -23.61 -8.39
CA ASP A 180 -3.69 -24.21 -8.46
C ASP A 180 -4.73 -23.11 -8.76
N LYS A 181 -4.59 -21.95 -8.11
CA LYS A 181 -5.46 -20.78 -8.35
C LYS A 181 -5.30 -20.20 -9.76
N LYS A 182 -4.07 -20.20 -10.30
CA LYS A 182 -3.80 -19.89 -11.71
C LYS A 182 -4.59 -20.80 -12.65
N ILE A 183 -4.55 -22.11 -12.41
CA ILE A 183 -5.24 -23.09 -13.23
C ILE A 183 -6.76 -22.84 -13.20
N SER A 184 -7.34 -22.66 -12.01
CA SER A 184 -8.77 -22.33 -11.86
C SER A 184 -9.17 -21.10 -12.68
N ILE A 185 -8.37 -20.03 -12.63
CA ILE A 185 -8.69 -18.76 -13.29
C ILE A 185 -8.54 -18.84 -14.81
N SER A 186 -7.56 -19.60 -15.30
CA SER A 186 -7.42 -19.84 -16.74
C SER A 186 -8.60 -20.58 -17.37
N ALA A 187 -9.40 -21.29 -16.56
CA ALA A 187 -10.60 -21.97 -17.01
C ALA A 187 -11.85 -21.05 -17.07
N ILE A 188 -11.77 -19.82 -16.57
CA ILE A 188 -12.90 -18.87 -16.55
C ILE A 188 -12.93 -18.09 -17.86
N VAL A 189 -13.99 -18.29 -18.65
CA VAL A 189 -14.16 -17.66 -19.97
C VAL A 189 -14.23 -16.13 -19.89
N ASN A 190 -14.94 -15.59 -18.88
CA ASN A 190 -15.13 -14.15 -18.69
C ASN A 190 -14.60 -13.73 -17.30
N TYR A 191 -13.28 -13.78 -17.12
CA TYR A 191 -12.68 -13.38 -15.85
C TYR A 191 -12.79 -11.86 -15.67
N PRO A 192 -13.41 -11.35 -14.58
CA PRO A 192 -13.77 -9.95 -14.45
C PRO A 192 -12.58 -9.01 -14.17
N TYR A 193 -11.40 -9.56 -13.85
CA TYR A 193 -10.24 -8.76 -13.45
C TYR A 193 -9.14 -8.76 -14.53
N PRO A 194 -8.97 -7.66 -15.27
CA PRO A 194 -8.02 -7.57 -16.37
C PRO A 194 -6.56 -7.64 -15.90
N ALA A 195 -5.67 -8.23 -16.70
CA ALA A 195 -4.24 -8.25 -16.43
C ALA A 195 -3.40 -8.28 -17.71
N SER A 196 -2.46 -7.36 -17.85
CA SER A 196 -1.39 -7.46 -18.85
C SER A 196 -0.28 -8.40 -18.38
N VAL A 197 0.00 -8.41 -17.08
CA VAL A 197 0.92 -9.34 -16.42
C VAL A 197 0.38 -9.72 -15.06
N ARG A 198 0.69 -10.93 -14.60
CA ARG A 198 0.41 -11.35 -13.22
C ARG A 198 1.73 -11.74 -12.55
N TYR A 199 1.80 -11.67 -11.22
CA TYR A 199 2.93 -12.18 -10.47
C TYR A 199 2.43 -12.97 -9.26
N GLY A 200 3.02 -14.13 -9.03
CA GLY A 200 2.99 -14.75 -7.72
C GLY A 200 4.22 -14.29 -6.94
N THR A 201 4.04 -13.91 -5.68
CA THR A 201 5.15 -13.62 -4.78
C THR A 201 5.02 -14.43 -3.49
N ILE A 202 6.14 -14.97 -3.01
CA ILE A 202 6.20 -15.68 -1.74
C ILE A 202 7.31 -15.06 -0.92
N ALA A 203 6.94 -14.33 0.12
CA ALA A 203 7.87 -13.79 1.09
C ALA A 203 8.11 -14.79 2.24
N ALA A 204 9.37 -15.03 2.56
CA ALA A 204 9.82 -15.76 3.72
C ALA A 204 10.62 -14.84 4.63
N VAL A 205 10.25 -14.78 5.91
CA VAL A 205 10.94 -14.00 6.94
C VAL A 205 11.42 -14.94 8.03
N ASP A 206 12.69 -14.81 8.42
CA ASP A 206 13.27 -15.52 9.55
C ASP A 206 13.94 -14.54 10.53
N ALA A 207 14.49 -15.05 11.64
CA ALA A 207 15.15 -14.24 12.65
C ALA A 207 16.62 -13.87 12.32
N VAL A 208 17.25 -14.49 11.32
CA VAL A 208 18.71 -14.45 11.10
C VAL A 208 19.07 -13.85 9.75
N ASN A 209 18.61 -14.45 8.66
CA ASN A 209 18.90 -14.07 7.29
C ASN A 209 18.05 -12.89 6.79
N GLY A 210 16.91 -12.64 7.44
CA GLY A 210 15.97 -11.59 7.07
C GLY A 210 14.98 -12.00 5.98
N ALA A 211 14.38 -11.03 5.31
CA ALA A 211 13.33 -11.26 4.32
C ALA A 211 13.89 -11.67 2.95
N LYS A 212 13.30 -12.72 2.39
CA LYS A 212 13.49 -13.16 1.02
C LYS A 212 12.14 -13.25 0.32
N CYS A 213 12.07 -12.84 -0.93
CA CYS A 213 10.89 -12.91 -1.78
C CYS A 213 11.21 -13.76 -3.01
N TRP A 214 10.37 -14.76 -3.28
CA TRP A 214 10.40 -15.50 -4.54
C TRP A 214 9.31 -15.01 -5.48
N ILE A 215 9.62 -14.91 -6.77
CA ILE A 215 8.68 -14.53 -7.82
C ILE A 215 8.30 -15.72 -8.72
N LEU A 216 7.03 -15.75 -9.13
CA LEU A 216 6.37 -16.79 -9.92
C LEU A 216 5.46 -16.16 -10.99
N ASP A 217 5.10 -16.97 -11.99
CA ASP A 217 4.32 -16.60 -13.16
C ASP A 217 2.90 -17.22 -13.15
N PRO A 218 1.85 -16.40 -13.04
CA PRO A 218 0.51 -16.69 -13.53
C PRO A 218 0.27 -16.15 -14.95
N ASP A 219 -0.37 -16.94 -15.82
CA ASP A 219 -0.71 -16.50 -17.19
C ASP A 219 -1.64 -15.30 -17.10
N ALA A 220 -1.49 -14.29 -17.95
CA ALA A 220 -2.36 -13.12 -17.96
C ALA A 220 -3.41 -13.22 -19.09
N VAL A 221 -4.57 -12.60 -18.89
CA VAL A 221 -5.61 -12.47 -19.92
C VAL A 221 -5.83 -10.98 -20.16
N ASN A 222 -5.62 -10.56 -21.41
CA ASN A 222 -5.81 -9.19 -21.84
C ASN A 222 -7.30 -8.83 -21.91
N LEU A 223 -7.63 -7.63 -21.43
CA LEU A 223 -8.95 -7.03 -21.54
C LEU A 223 -8.82 -5.50 -21.69
N ASP A 224 -9.90 -4.91 -22.20
CA ASP A 224 -9.99 -3.56 -22.75
C ASP A 224 -10.32 -2.50 -21.68
N ILE A 225 -9.39 -2.26 -20.75
CA ILE A 225 -9.41 -1.06 -19.90
C ILE A 225 -8.13 -0.29 -20.15
N SER A 226 -8.24 1.02 -20.40
CA SER A 226 -7.09 1.92 -20.48
C SER A 226 -6.30 1.87 -19.16
N PRO A 227 -5.02 1.43 -19.19
CA PRO A 227 -4.19 1.37 -18.00
C PRO A 227 -4.05 2.75 -17.33
N GLN A 228 -4.02 3.83 -18.10
CA GLN A 228 -3.96 5.20 -17.57
C GLN A 228 -5.23 5.55 -16.79
N THR A 229 -6.41 5.28 -17.35
CA THR A 229 -7.70 5.49 -16.68
C THR A 229 -7.75 4.74 -15.35
N LEU A 230 -7.32 3.48 -15.35
CA LEU A 230 -7.27 2.67 -14.15
C LEU A 230 -6.29 3.24 -13.11
N ARG A 231 -5.11 3.72 -13.54
CA ARG A 231 -4.12 4.31 -12.63
C ARG A 231 -4.65 5.58 -11.95
N ILE A 232 -5.30 6.47 -12.72
CA ILE A 232 -5.94 7.68 -12.19
C ILE A 232 -7.00 7.33 -11.15
N ALA A 233 -7.91 6.42 -11.48
CA ALA A 233 -8.97 5.97 -10.58
C ALA A 233 -8.41 5.45 -9.25
N LYS A 234 -7.36 4.63 -9.30
CA LYS A 234 -6.73 4.05 -8.10
C LYS A 234 -6.06 5.10 -7.22
N ARG A 235 -5.27 5.99 -7.82
CA ARG A 235 -4.59 7.06 -7.08
C ARG A 235 -5.59 8.03 -6.44
N LEU A 236 -6.65 8.40 -7.15
CA LEU A 236 -7.75 9.17 -6.57
C LEU A 236 -8.41 8.42 -5.40
N GLY A 237 -8.65 7.12 -5.55
CA GLY A 237 -9.21 6.27 -4.50
C GLY A 237 -8.31 6.22 -3.26
N PHE A 238 -7.00 6.09 -3.45
CA PHE A 238 -6.01 6.14 -2.38
C PHE A 238 -6.04 7.49 -1.65
N ILE A 239 -6.05 8.61 -2.38
CA ILE A 239 -6.16 9.96 -1.79
C ILE A 239 -7.46 10.10 -0.97
N ALA A 240 -8.58 9.60 -1.49
CA ALA A 240 -9.86 9.60 -0.78
C ALA A 240 -9.81 8.75 0.52
N LYS A 241 -9.15 7.58 0.49
CA LYS A 241 -8.90 6.76 1.69
C LYS A 241 -8.07 7.54 2.72
N LEU A 242 -6.99 8.18 2.30
CA LEU A 242 -6.14 8.99 3.19
C LEU A 242 -6.89 10.17 3.82
N ILE A 243 -7.65 10.94 3.04
CA ILE A 243 -8.44 12.06 3.56
C ILE A 243 -9.49 11.54 4.54
N SER A 244 -10.18 10.44 4.22
CA SER A 244 -11.15 9.81 5.13
C SER A 244 -10.50 9.35 6.44
N LEU A 245 -9.24 8.94 6.37
CA LEU A 245 -8.46 8.50 7.51
C LEU A 245 -8.19 9.62 8.52
N ILE A 246 -7.81 10.80 8.01
CA ILE A 246 -7.44 11.95 8.84
C ILE A 246 -8.64 12.85 9.18
N ALA A 247 -9.61 12.94 8.28
CA ALA A 247 -10.77 13.82 8.33
C ALA A 247 -12.06 13.05 7.91
N PRO A 248 -12.62 12.22 8.79
CA PRO A 248 -13.74 11.31 8.45
C PRO A 248 -15.02 12.02 8.05
N ASN A 249 -15.22 13.22 8.58
CA ASN A 249 -16.38 14.05 8.29
C ASN A 249 -16.17 14.93 7.05
N ALA A 250 -15.04 14.80 6.34
CA ALA A 250 -14.80 15.51 5.10
C ALA A 250 -15.76 15.02 4.01
N THR A 251 -16.27 15.96 3.22
CA THR A 251 -17.13 15.66 2.07
C THR A 251 -16.33 15.27 0.83
N LEU A 252 -15.08 15.75 0.72
CA LEU A 252 -14.20 15.55 -0.43
C LEU A 252 -14.02 14.07 -0.83
N PRO A 253 -13.78 13.10 0.08
CA PRO A 253 -13.68 11.69 -0.30
C PRO A 253 -14.88 11.16 -1.08
N LYS A 254 -16.10 11.51 -0.65
CA LYS A 254 -17.33 11.07 -1.31
C LYS A 254 -17.43 11.64 -2.74
N VAL A 255 -17.01 12.89 -2.93
CA VAL A 255 -16.98 13.53 -4.25
C VAL A 255 -15.92 12.87 -5.15
N ILE A 256 -14.74 12.56 -4.60
CA ILE A 256 -13.69 11.83 -5.33
C ILE A 256 -14.21 10.46 -5.79
N TYR A 257 -14.86 9.68 -4.93
CA TYR A 257 -15.42 8.38 -5.32
C TYR A 257 -16.50 8.47 -6.39
N SER A 258 -17.36 9.50 -6.32
CA SER A 258 -18.32 9.76 -7.40
C SER A 258 -17.61 10.00 -8.73
N ARG A 259 -16.57 10.85 -8.72
CA ARG A 259 -15.76 11.15 -9.91
C ARG A 259 -15.01 9.92 -10.44
N ILE A 260 -14.52 9.03 -9.56
CA ILE A 260 -13.92 7.76 -9.98
C ILE A 260 -14.91 6.92 -10.78
N GLY A 261 -16.17 6.80 -10.32
CA GLY A 261 -17.22 6.10 -11.06
C GLY A 261 -17.44 6.69 -12.45
N GLU A 262 -17.51 8.02 -12.56
CA GLU A 262 -17.65 8.73 -13.84
C GLU A 262 -16.44 8.50 -14.78
N ILE A 263 -15.21 8.52 -14.24
CA ILE A 263 -13.98 8.27 -15.00
C ILE A 263 -13.94 6.83 -15.53
N LEU A 264 -14.35 5.85 -14.73
CA LEU A 264 -14.37 4.44 -15.13
C LEU A 264 -15.45 4.17 -16.20
N GLU A 265 -16.59 4.88 -16.15
CA GLU A 265 -17.67 4.75 -17.12
C GLU A 265 -17.35 5.46 -18.44
N ARG A 266 -16.81 6.69 -18.39
CA ARG A 266 -16.73 7.60 -19.57
C ARG A 266 -15.31 7.87 -20.05
N GLY A 267 -14.31 7.30 -19.39
CA GLY A 267 -12.89 7.59 -19.59
C GLY A 267 -12.43 8.86 -18.89
N SER A 268 -11.12 8.95 -18.65
CA SER A 268 -10.51 10.06 -17.91
C SER A 268 -10.51 11.38 -18.69
N SER A 269 -10.29 11.38 -20.02
CA SER A 269 -10.10 12.62 -20.80
C SER A 269 -11.21 13.66 -20.63
N SER A 270 -12.45 13.22 -20.38
CA SER A 270 -13.60 14.11 -20.15
C SER A 270 -13.55 14.90 -18.84
N PHE A 271 -12.64 14.56 -17.92
CA PHE A 271 -12.58 15.09 -16.56
C PHE A 271 -11.24 15.76 -16.21
N ASP A 272 -10.25 15.66 -17.08
CA ASP A 272 -8.94 16.27 -16.86
C ASP A 272 -9.05 17.80 -16.72
N GLY A 273 -8.43 18.34 -15.67
CA GLY A 273 -8.49 19.75 -15.29
C GLY A 273 -9.85 20.25 -14.79
N LYS A 274 -10.89 19.40 -14.72
CA LYS A 274 -12.22 19.79 -14.23
C LYS A 274 -12.27 19.72 -12.71
N ILE A 275 -12.05 20.87 -12.07
CA ILE A 275 -12.05 21.04 -10.62
C ILE A 275 -13.27 20.37 -9.96
N LEU A 276 -13.05 19.65 -8.86
CA LEU A 276 -14.13 19.02 -8.11
C LEU A 276 -15.08 20.05 -7.47
N GLU A 277 -16.37 19.76 -7.59
CA GLU A 277 -17.47 20.55 -7.03
C GLU A 277 -18.05 19.89 -5.79
N GLN A 278 -18.47 20.73 -4.85
CA GLN A 278 -19.29 20.32 -3.72
C GLN A 278 -20.73 20.08 -4.17
N LYS A 279 -21.53 19.38 -3.34
CA LYS A 279 -22.95 19.09 -3.64
C LYS A 279 -23.81 20.33 -3.88
N ASN A 280 -23.39 21.48 -3.37
CA ASN A 280 -24.08 22.77 -3.53
C ASN A 280 -23.60 23.56 -4.77
N GLY A 281 -22.78 22.96 -5.64
CA GLY A 281 -22.28 23.56 -6.88
C GLY A 281 -21.04 24.46 -6.70
N TYR A 282 -20.55 24.65 -5.48
CA TYR A 282 -19.31 25.43 -5.26
C TYR A 282 -18.07 24.55 -5.40
N HIS A 283 -17.02 25.06 -6.03
CA HIS A 283 -15.74 24.35 -6.08
C HIS A 283 -15.11 24.17 -4.70
N PHE A 284 -14.37 23.08 -4.51
CA PHE A 284 -13.40 23.01 -3.43
C PHE A 284 -12.23 23.97 -3.72
N SER A 285 -11.67 24.62 -2.70
CA SER A 285 -10.51 25.48 -2.89
C SER A 285 -9.24 24.66 -3.16
N THR A 286 -8.60 24.82 -4.31
CA THR A 286 -7.30 24.20 -4.56
C THR A 286 -6.16 24.84 -3.75
N SER A 287 -6.27 26.13 -3.42
CA SER A 287 -5.17 26.90 -2.84
C SER A 287 -5.10 26.86 -1.32
N ASN A 288 -6.22 26.63 -0.62
CA ASN A 288 -6.25 26.72 0.83
C ASN A 288 -7.04 25.61 1.54
N TYR A 289 -7.48 24.57 0.83
CA TYR A 289 -8.22 23.47 1.44
C TYR A 289 -7.43 22.79 2.57
N VAL A 290 -6.13 22.58 2.38
CA VAL A 290 -5.29 21.99 3.43
C VAL A 290 -5.19 22.94 4.62
N GLU A 291 -4.83 24.19 4.36
CA GLU A 291 -4.52 25.22 5.34
C GLU A 291 -5.73 25.60 6.20
N ARG A 292 -6.93 25.68 5.60
CA ARG A 292 -8.14 26.17 6.27
C ARG A 292 -9.05 25.04 6.76
N TYR A 293 -9.15 23.95 6.00
CA TYR A 293 -10.13 22.90 6.27
C TYR A 293 -9.47 21.64 6.82
N LEU A 294 -8.52 21.08 6.10
CA LEU A 294 -7.94 19.80 6.47
C LEU A 294 -7.13 19.93 7.77
N SER A 295 -6.36 21.00 7.95
CA SER A 295 -5.52 21.29 9.12
C SER A 295 -6.31 21.56 10.39
N ASN A 296 -7.60 21.85 10.27
CA ASN A 296 -8.43 22.19 11.41
C ASN A 296 -8.42 21.05 12.44
N LYS A 297 -7.94 21.37 13.66
CA LYS A 297 -7.71 20.44 14.78
C LYS A 297 -6.78 19.27 14.46
N LYS A 298 -5.80 19.50 13.58
CA LYS A 298 -4.79 18.52 13.17
C LYS A 298 -3.42 19.16 13.18
N ILE A 299 -2.39 18.33 13.16
CA ILE A 299 -1.01 18.81 13.03
C ILE A 299 -0.74 19.03 11.54
N TYR A 300 -0.27 20.22 11.19
CA TYR A 300 0.16 20.56 9.85
C TYR A 300 1.60 21.06 9.88
N LEU A 301 2.50 20.21 9.37
CA LEU A 301 3.92 20.49 9.18
C LEU A 301 4.08 21.20 7.83
N LYS A 302 3.94 22.53 7.85
CA LYS A 302 3.92 23.36 6.65
C LYS A 302 5.18 23.23 5.80
N ASP A 303 6.34 23.13 6.44
CA ASP A 303 7.65 23.13 5.77
C ASP A 303 7.85 21.95 4.82
N ILE A 304 7.15 20.84 5.10
CA ILE A 304 7.23 19.59 4.33
C ILE A 304 5.88 19.19 3.73
N ASP A 305 4.89 20.06 3.89
CA ASP A 305 3.51 19.88 3.47
C ASP A 305 2.90 18.54 3.93
N VAL A 306 3.04 18.23 5.22
CA VAL A 306 2.48 16.99 5.81
C VAL A 306 1.44 17.32 6.86
N ILE A 307 0.29 16.66 6.75
CA ILE A 307 -0.86 16.87 7.63
C ILE A 307 -1.34 15.55 8.22
N GLY A 308 -1.64 15.55 9.52
CA GLY A 308 -2.07 14.32 10.19
C GLY A 308 -2.46 14.50 11.65
N LYS A 309 -2.48 13.39 12.37
CA LYS A 309 -2.80 13.32 13.78
C LYS A 309 -1.81 12.41 14.50
N VAL A 310 -1.54 12.75 15.76
CA VAL A 310 -0.86 11.87 16.71
C VAL A 310 -1.91 11.04 17.45
N TYR A 311 -1.58 9.79 17.67
CA TYR A 311 -2.34 8.79 18.40
C TYR A 311 -1.48 8.26 19.54
N SER A 312 -2.07 7.97 20.70
CA SER A 312 -1.40 7.34 21.82
C SER A 312 -1.97 5.93 22.08
N SER A 313 -1.11 5.00 22.45
CA SER A 313 -1.47 3.68 22.94
C SER A 313 -1.68 3.69 24.45
N SER A 314 -2.37 2.68 24.97
CA SER A 314 -2.45 2.42 26.43
C SER A 314 -1.09 2.15 27.07
N GLU A 315 -0.09 1.78 26.27
CA GLU A 315 1.29 1.51 26.69
C GLU A 315 2.19 2.75 26.57
N GLY A 316 1.63 3.92 26.21
CA GLY A 316 2.37 5.17 26.10
C GLY A 316 3.17 5.31 24.80
N ILE A 317 2.87 4.50 23.79
CA ILE A 317 3.48 4.59 22.45
C ILE A 317 2.70 5.59 21.62
N TYR A 318 3.41 6.55 21.03
CA TYR A 318 2.82 7.58 20.19
C TYR A 318 3.07 7.29 18.73
N SER A 319 2.06 7.50 17.89
CA SER A 319 2.15 7.29 16.45
C SER A 319 1.54 8.47 15.70
N PHE A 320 2.24 8.99 14.70
CA PHE A 320 1.72 9.97 13.76
C PHE A 320 1.21 9.26 12.51
N ILE A 321 0.01 9.62 12.06
CA ILE A 321 -0.55 9.17 10.79
C ILE A 321 -1.07 10.38 10.04
N GLY A 322 -0.63 10.51 8.80
CA GLY A 322 -0.95 11.66 7.98
C GLY A 322 -0.81 11.38 6.49
N MET A 323 -0.81 12.46 5.75
CA MET A 323 -0.61 12.46 4.31
C MET A 323 0.08 13.75 3.89
N ARG A 324 0.65 13.73 2.70
CA ARG A 324 1.06 14.92 1.96
C ARG A 324 -0.14 15.81 1.64
N GLY A 325 -0.06 17.10 1.93
CA GLY A 325 -1.13 18.06 1.70
C GLY A 325 -1.42 18.27 0.21
N ASP A 326 -0.38 18.26 -0.63
CA ASP A 326 -0.51 18.40 -2.08
C ASP A 326 -1.38 17.31 -2.73
N LEU A 327 -1.50 16.13 -2.12
CA LEU A 327 -2.42 15.09 -2.59
C LEU A 327 -3.88 15.57 -2.62
N ALA A 328 -4.34 16.25 -1.56
CA ALA A 328 -5.70 16.79 -1.53
C ALA A 328 -5.90 17.85 -2.61
N ARG A 329 -4.88 18.68 -2.86
CA ARG A 329 -4.90 19.72 -3.89
C ARG A 329 -4.94 19.12 -5.30
N ARG A 330 -4.10 18.11 -5.57
CA ARG A 330 -4.10 17.34 -6.83
C ARG A 330 -5.47 16.73 -7.09
N ALA A 331 -6.04 16.05 -6.10
CA ALA A 331 -7.39 15.49 -6.20
C ALA A 331 -8.46 16.55 -6.42
N ILE A 332 -8.36 17.76 -5.86
CA ILE A 332 -9.34 18.82 -6.15
C ILE A 332 -9.15 19.36 -7.58
N SER A 333 -7.92 19.60 -8.00
CA SER A 333 -7.59 20.19 -9.31
C SER A 333 -7.95 19.29 -10.49
N GLN A 334 -7.95 17.96 -10.27
CA GLN A 334 -8.19 16.96 -11.30
C GLN A 334 -7.24 17.09 -12.51
N ASN A 335 -6.06 17.70 -12.34
CA ASN A 335 -4.99 17.61 -13.34
C ASN A 335 -4.43 16.18 -13.30
N PHE A 336 -4.66 15.41 -14.37
CA PHE A 336 -4.33 13.99 -14.39
C PHE A 336 -2.86 13.71 -14.61
N ASP A 337 -2.12 14.59 -15.28
CA ASP A 337 -0.65 14.50 -15.33
C ASP A 337 -0.05 14.65 -13.93
N ASP A 338 -0.59 15.54 -13.11
CA ASP A 338 -0.21 15.70 -11.71
C ASP A 338 -0.54 14.49 -10.85
N ILE A 339 -1.65 13.80 -11.13
CA ILE A 339 -2.03 12.58 -10.42
C ILE A 339 -1.17 11.40 -10.88
N LEU A 340 -0.87 11.29 -12.18
CA LEU A 340 -0.04 10.23 -12.78
C LEU A 340 1.45 10.37 -12.46
N SER A 341 1.93 11.58 -12.18
CA SER A 341 3.31 11.85 -11.79
C SER A 341 3.58 11.71 -10.28
N MET A 342 2.57 11.37 -9.47
CA MET A 342 2.76 11.11 -8.04
C MET A 342 3.81 10.00 -7.80
N ASN A 343 4.98 10.42 -7.34
CA ASN A 343 6.05 9.58 -6.82
C ASN A 343 6.92 10.46 -5.92
N PHE A 344 6.60 10.50 -4.63
CA PHE A 344 7.40 11.24 -3.69
C PHE A 344 8.71 10.46 -3.45
N SER A 345 9.83 11.11 -3.76
CA SER A 345 11.13 10.61 -3.30
C SER A 345 11.06 10.49 -1.79
N ASN A 346 11.54 9.37 -1.23
CA ASN A 346 11.75 9.25 0.20
C ASN A 346 12.40 10.56 0.66
N TYR A 347 11.79 11.28 1.59
CA TYR A 347 12.56 12.23 2.38
C TYR A 347 13.58 11.36 3.11
N GLU A 348 14.79 11.25 2.54
CA GLU A 348 15.70 10.14 2.80
C GLU A 348 16.27 10.15 4.21
N ASN A 349 16.12 11.26 4.93
CA ASN A 349 16.44 11.36 6.34
C ASN A 349 15.14 11.26 7.13
N SER A 350 15.04 10.25 7.99
CA SER A 350 14.10 10.22 9.10
C SER A 350 14.17 11.58 9.79
N MET A 351 13.18 12.43 9.54
CA MET A 351 13.15 13.70 10.23
C MET A 351 12.55 13.42 11.59
N SER A 352 13.37 13.57 12.63
CA SER A 352 12.84 13.67 13.98
C SER A 352 12.14 15.02 14.05
N HIS A 353 10.85 15.03 14.37
CA HIS A 353 10.15 16.26 14.69
C HIS A 353 9.67 16.17 16.13
N GLU A 354 9.93 17.23 16.89
CA GLU A 354 9.32 17.42 18.20
C GLU A 354 7.87 17.86 17.97
N PHE A 355 6.94 17.05 18.45
CA PHE A 355 5.53 17.40 18.51
C PHE A 355 5.20 17.79 19.95
N GLN A 356 4.58 18.96 20.09
CA GLN A 356 3.93 19.37 21.32
C GLN A 356 2.43 19.19 21.14
N PHE A 357 1.80 18.38 22.00
CA PHE A 357 0.36 18.23 22.01
C PHE A 357 -0.16 18.14 23.43
N GLU A 358 -1.41 18.57 23.61
CA GLU A 358 -2.11 18.46 24.88
C GLU A 358 -2.77 17.09 24.97
N GLU A 359 -2.31 16.27 25.92
CA GLU A 359 -2.98 15.01 26.22
C GLU A 359 -4.12 15.30 27.20
N LYS A 360 -5.36 15.07 26.77
CA LYS A 360 -6.49 15.03 27.70
C LYS A 360 -6.43 13.71 28.47
N ILE A 361 -5.69 13.71 29.57
CA ILE A 361 -5.70 12.62 30.54
C ILE A 361 -7.10 12.60 31.16
N SER A 362 -7.83 11.50 30.97
CA SER A 362 -9.14 11.29 31.58
C SER A 362 -9.05 11.51 33.09
N GLY A 363 -9.70 12.56 33.60
CA GLY A 363 -9.76 12.89 35.04
C GLY A 363 -8.95 14.11 35.50
N SER A 364 -8.26 14.84 34.61
CA SER A 364 -7.56 16.09 34.98
C SER A 364 -8.23 17.34 34.37
N VAL A 365 -8.34 18.41 35.17
CA VAL A 365 -9.07 19.65 34.85
C VAL A 365 -8.27 20.59 33.91
N ALA A 366 -7.01 20.27 33.63
CA ALA A 366 -6.19 20.91 32.60
C ALA A 366 -5.30 19.85 31.94
N GLY A 367 -5.31 19.78 30.60
CA GLY A 367 -4.49 18.82 29.86
C GLY A 367 -3.02 19.12 30.04
N ALA A 368 -2.22 18.12 30.43
CA ALA A 368 -0.78 18.27 30.46
C ALA A 368 -0.25 18.33 29.02
N THR A 369 0.50 19.37 28.68
CA THR A 369 1.23 19.42 27.41
C THR A 369 2.41 18.47 27.47
N LYS A 370 2.44 17.47 26.59
CA LYS A 370 3.56 16.55 26.46
C LYS A 370 4.35 16.85 25.19
N LYS A 371 5.67 16.89 25.33
CA LYS A 371 6.61 16.88 24.21
C LYS A 371 6.94 15.44 23.86
N ILE A 372 6.74 15.08 22.60
CA ILE A 372 7.16 13.78 22.06
C ILE A 372 8.01 14.02 20.83
N ASN A 373 9.08 13.24 20.68
CA ASN A 373 9.84 13.20 19.44
C ASN A 373 9.35 12.00 18.63
N LEU A 374 8.92 12.25 17.40
CA LEU A 374 8.54 11.19 16.48
C LEU A 374 9.47 11.22 15.28
N ASN A 375 9.95 10.05 14.90
CA ASN A 375 10.61 9.84 13.63
C ASN A 375 9.53 9.53 12.61
N PHE A 376 9.34 10.37 11.60
CA PHE A 376 8.36 10.12 10.55
C PHE A 376 9.02 9.86 9.19
N SER A 377 8.24 9.19 8.34
CA SER A 377 8.56 8.82 6.97
C SER A 377 7.34 9.05 6.09
N VAL A 378 7.58 9.33 4.81
CA VAL A 378 6.53 9.52 3.80
C VAL A 378 6.72 8.46 2.71
N SER A 379 5.66 7.75 2.36
CA SER A 379 5.64 6.74 1.30
C SER A 379 5.73 7.38 -0.09
N SER A 380 5.99 6.56 -1.09
CA SER A 380 6.05 6.96 -2.49
C SER A 380 4.75 7.57 -3.02
N GLY A 381 3.59 7.18 -2.51
CA GLY A 381 2.28 7.76 -2.80
C GLY A 381 1.85 8.86 -1.84
N GLY A 382 2.67 9.21 -0.84
CA GLY A 382 2.47 10.36 0.03
C GLY A 382 1.71 10.08 1.33
N PHE A 383 1.60 8.82 1.75
CA PHE A 383 1.19 8.47 3.11
C PHE A 383 2.30 8.83 4.10
N ALA A 384 1.96 9.50 5.20
CA ALA A 384 2.93 9.87 6.23
C ALA A 384 2.70 9.05 7.50
N PHE A 385 3.78 8.49 8.03
CA PHE A 385 3.77 7.66 9.23
C PHE A 385 4.96 7.96 10.12
N GLY A 386 4.74 8.08 11.44
CA GLY A 386 5.82 8.18 12.42
C GLY A 386 5.47 7.50 13.74
N THR A 387 6.49 7.15 14.51
CA THR A 387 6.33 6.51 15.83
C THR A 387 7.33 7.09 16.83
N SER A 388 6.97 7.07 18.11
CA SER A 388 7.92 7.28 19.20
C SER A 388 8.73 6.00 19.34
N GLU A 389 10.05 6.13 19.50
CA GLU A 389 10.92 4.99 19.79
C GLU A 389 10.53 4.31 21.10
#